data_AF-A0A6N2YUJ6-F1
#
_entry.id   AF-A0A6N2YUJ6-F1
#
_cell.length_a   1.000
_cell.length_b   1.000
_cell.length_c   1.000
_cell.angle_alpha   90.00
_cell.angle_beta   90.00
_cell.angle_gamma   90.00
#
_symmetry.space_group_name_H-M   'P 1'
#
loop_
_entity.id
_entity.type
_entity.pdbx_description
1 polymer ?
#
loop_
_entity_poly.entity_id
_entity_poly.type
_entity_poly.pdbx_seq_one_letter_code
_entity_poly.pdbx_strand_id
1 'polypeptide(L)'
;MKYKLLAVSKFPNISGVNIGDYVQALASSQFLPHIDGFIDRDEDLKDYAGEPCKVIMNGWYMHLPQNWPPSDLIDPLFVAFHLNSGVKEVLLSSQSIAYLKSHQPIGCRDLNTLYLLSKNGVDAYFSGCMTLTLGEKYHSEEKEDKTYIVDPIFNGTLNFNAILQAVCTAIKHPLDLLKLCGITQLRLHYGRNIVSKILKTALYYKEYSKVFGRKLVMESTYVTQESMCYKTLFKTDAERLSEAERLVKMYAKARLVITSRIHCALPCLGLETPVIYLEKGSDIEESKCRLAGLRELFNVVSVENGVLSPRFDTVLPITVTNHPSNKSAWRKLADELKQRCREFV
;
A
#
# COMPACT_ATOMS: atom_id res chain seq x y z
N MET A 1 -23.74 11.32 -17.69
CA MET A 1 -22.39 11.52 -17.13
C MET A 1 -21.74 10.16 -17.01
N LYS A 2 -20.50 10.01 -17.49
CA LYS A 2 -19.72 8.76 -17.36
C LYS A 2 -18.93 8.74 -16.05
N TYR A 3 -18.68 7.57 -15.48
CA TYR A 3 -17.88 7.39 -14.27
C TYR A 3 -16.72 6.45 -14.53
N LYS A 4 -15.49 6.92 -14.34
CA LYS A 4 -14.29 6.11 -14.62
C LYS A 4 -13.39 5.98 -13.40
N LEU A 5 -12.65 4.89 -13.37
CA LEU A 5 -11.63 4.62 -12.35
C LEU A 5 -10.24 4.90 -12.88
N LEU A 6 -9.31 5.23 -11.99
CA LEU A 6 -7.90 5.27 -12.35
C LEU A 6 -7.34 3.87 -12.57
N ALA A 7 -6.46 3.75 -13.55
CA ALA A 7 -5.63 2.58 -13.81
C ALA A 7 -4.14 2.97 -13.87
N VAL A 8 -3.27 1.97 -13.84
CA VAL A 8 -1.80 2.12 -13.86
C VAL A 8 -1.15 1.04 -14.72
N SER A 9 -1.81 0.65 -15.81
CA SER A 9 -1.45 -0.53 -16.60
C SER A 9 -0.61 -0.24 -17.83
N LYS A 10 -0.59 1.02 -18.29
CA LYS A 10 0.00 1.38 -19.58
C LYS A 10 1.45 1.85 -19.50
N PHE A 11 1.97 2.25 -18.33
CA PHE A 11 3.35 2.71 -18.21
C PHE A 11 4.36 1.62 -18.68
N PRO A 12 5.21 1.89 -19.68
CA PRO A 12 5.98 0.86 -20.39
C PRO A 12 7.08 0.20 -19.54
N ASN A 13 7.62 0.90 -18.55
CA ASN A 13 8.75 0.44 -17.75
C ASN A 13 8.36 -0.27 -16.44
N ILE A 14 7.12 -0.76 -16.34
CA ILE A 14 6.64 -1.50 -15.17
C ILE A 14 7.26 -2.92 -15.15
N SER A 15 8.17 -3.17 -14.19
CA SER A 15 8.79 -4.47 -13.91
C SER A 15 7.85 -5.48 -13.19
N GLY A 16 6.66 -5.03 -12.79
CA GLY A 16 5.56 -5.83 -12.25
C GLY A 16 4.41 -4.93 -11.79
N VAL A 17 3.18 -5.42 -11.73
CA VAL A 17 2.05 -4.58 -11.31
C VAL A 17 1.99 -4.53 -9.77
N ASN A 18 1.81 -3.33 -9.23
CA ASN A 18 1.44 -3.10 -7.84
C ASN A 18 -0.09 -3.14 -7.73
N ILE A 19 -0.63 -4.26 -7.22
CA ILE A 19 -2.08 -4.43 -7.06
C ILE A 19 -2.67 -3.44 -6.04
N GLY A 20 -1.84 -2.81 -5.20
CA GLY A 20 -2.25 -1.75 -4.28
C GLY A 20 -2.85 -0.52 -4.97
N ASP A 21 -2.43 -0.21 -6.21
CA ASP A 21 -3.07 0.83 -7.02
C ASP A 21 -4.51 0.44 -7.43
N TYR A 22 -4.78 -0.85 -7.62
CA TYR A 22 -6.15 -1.33 -7.87
C TYR A 22 -6.97 -1.47 -6.59
N VAL A 23 -6.35 -1.68 -5.42
CA VAL A 23 -7.04 -1.56 -4.13
C VAL A 23 -7.52 -0.12 -3.91
N GLN A 24 -6.73 0.86 -4.35
CA GLN A 24 -7.15 2.26 -4.40
C GLN A 24 -8.30 2.51 -5.36
N ALA A 25 -8.26 1.96 -6.58
CA ALA A 25 -9.36 2.07 -7.55
C ALA A 25 -10.64 1.39 -7.04
N LEU A 26 -10.50 0.24 -6.36
CA LEU A 26 -11.60 -0.47 -5.71
C LEU A 26 -12.23 0.37 -4.60
N ALA A 27 -11.43 1.11 -3.83
CA ALA A 27 -11.97 1.99 -2.81
C ALA A 27 -12.84 3.11 -3.42
N SER A 28 -12.43 3.67 -4.54
CA SER A 28 -13.20 4.68 -5.29
C SER A 28 -14.48 4.09 -5.90
N SER A 29 -14.43 2.84 -6.38
CA SER A 29 -15.57 2.21 -7.06
C SER A 29 -16.80 1.99 -6.17
N GLN A 30 -16.62 2.02 -4.83
CA GLN A 30 -17.72 1.90 -3.86
C GLN A 30 -18.70 3.07 -3.91
N PHE A 31 -18.24 4.23 -4.39
CA PHE A 31 -19.03 5.46 -4.39
C PHE A 31 -19.65 5.77 -5.74
N LEU A 32 -19.09 5.23 -6.83
CA LEU A 32 -19.57 5.49 -8.18
C LEU A 32 -20.86 4.69 -8.46
N PRO A 33 -21.88 5.26 -9.16
CA PRO A 33 -23.14 4.56 -9.42
C PRO A 33 -22.97 3.38 -10.39
N HIS A 34 -21.99 3.48 -11.28
CA HIS A 34 -21.56 2.46 -12.22
C HIS A 34 -20.11 2.73 -12.64
N ILE A 35 -19.48 1.82 -13.37
CA ILE A 35 -18.11 1.94 -13.87
C ILE A 35 -18.16 1.83 -15.40
N ASP A 36 -17.88 2.93 -16.10
CA ASP A 36 -17.86 3.02 -17.57
C ASP A 36 -16.49 2.74 -18.18
N GLY A 37 -15.47 2.50 -17.35
CA GLY A 37 -14.12 2.18 -17.80
C GLY A 37 -13.05 2.75 -16.91
N PHE A 38 -11.84 2.78 -17.46
CA PHE A 38 -10.63 3.20 -16.77
C PHE A 38 -9.94 4.34 -17.52
N ILE A 39 -9.21 5.17 -16.79
CA ILE A 39 -8.27 6.17 -17.32
C ILE A 39 -6.91 5.85 -16.71
N ASP A 40 -5.92 5.56 -17.54
CA ASP A 40 -4.56 5.37 -17.06
C ASP A 40 -4.00 6.69 -16.54
N ARG A 41 -3.57 6.68 -15.28
CA ARG A 41 -3.08 7.86 -14.57
C ARG A 41 -1.81 8.43 -15.19
N ASP A 42 -0.99 7.59 -15.81
CA ASP A 42 0.32 7.98 -16.32
C ASP A 42 0.28 8.32 -17.82
N GLU A 43 -0.62 7.71 -18.59
CA GLU A 43 -0.67 7.88 -20.05
C GLU A 43 -1.89 8.66 -20.56
N ASP A 44 -3.08 8.51 -19.96
CA ASP A 44 -4.33 8.94 -20.61
C ASP A 44 -4.88 10.29 -20.10
N LEU A 45 -4.43 10.80 -18.94
CA LEU A 45 -5.09 11.93 -18.27
C LEU A 45 -5.19 13.19 -19.15
N LYS A 46 -4.06 13.64 -19.70
CA LYS A 46 -3.95 14.89 -20.46
C LYS A 46 -4.66 14.83 -21.80
N ASP A 47 -4.49 13.73 -22.52
CA ASP A 47 -4.99 13.56 -23.88
C ASP A 47 -6.36 12.85 -23.92
N TYR A 48 -7.05 12.77 -22.79
CA TYR A 48 -8.38 12.18 -22.72
C TYR A 48 -9.36 12.96 -23.61
N ALA A 49 -9.84 12.29 -24.67
CA ALA A 49 -10.78 12.84 -25.67
C ALA A 49 -12.10 12.04 -25.75
N GLY A 50 -12.42 11.27 -24.71
CA GLY A 50 -13.70 10.54 -24.62
C GLY A 50 -14.86 11.41 -24.17
N GLU A 51 -16.01 10.80 -23.88
CA GLU A 51 -17.15 11.53 -23.29
C GLU A 51 -16.79 12.14 -21.92
N PRO A 52 -17.37 13.31 -21.56
CA PRO A 52 -17.19 13.89 -20.23
C PRO A 52 -17.45 12.88 -19.11
N CYS A 53 -16.53 12.81 -18.15
CA CYS A 53 -16.57 11.80 -17.11
C CYS A 53 -16.13 12.34 -15.75
N LYS A 54 -16.68 11.77 -14.69
CA LYS A 54 -16.27 11.99 -13.30
C LYS A 54 -15.22 10.96 -12.89
N VAL A 55 -14.16 11.42 -12.21
CA VAL A 55 -13.08 10.55 -11.71
C VAL A 55 -12.65 10.97 -10.31
N ILE A 56 -12.61 10.02 -9.37
CA ILE A 56 -12.00 10.23 -8.06
C ILE A 56 -10.48 10.10 -8.21
N MET A 57 -9.77 11.21 -8.08
CA MET A 57 -8.34 11.36 -8.36
C MET A 57 -7.46 10.94 -7.16
N ASN A 58 -7.54 9.66 -6.78
CA ASN A 58 -6.76 9.10 -5.69
C ASN A 58 -5.52 8.34 -6.17
N GLY A 59 -4.33 8.82 -5.83
CA GLY A 59 -3.14 8.24 -6.42
C GLY A 59 -1.83 8.82 -5.96
N TRP A 60 -0.78 8.08 -6.29
CA TRP A 60 0.56 8.60 -6.41
C TRP A 60 0.71 9.17 -7.82
N TYR A 61 1.07 10.43 -7.97
CA TYR A 61 1.23 11.07 -9.29
C TYR A 61 2.67 11.58 -9.42
N MET A 62 3.42 11.27 -10.46
CA MET A 62 3.19 10.28 -11.54
C MET A 62 4.57 9.87 -12.11
N HIS A 63 4.63 8.90 -13.02
CA HIS A 63 5.82 8.47 -13.75
C HIS A 63 6.10 9.34 -14.98
N LEU A 64 5.06 9.73 -15.73
CA LEU A 64 5.18 10.47 -17.00
C LEU A 64 4.59 11.88 -16.89
N PRO A 65 5.30 12.84 -16.26
CA PRO A 65 4.74 14.16 -15.95
C PRO A 65 4.37 15.00 -17.18
N GLN A 66 4.86 14.67 -18.38
CA GLN A 66 4.44 15.33 -19.61
C GLN A 66 2.95 15.12 -19.93
N ASN A 67 2.33 14.07 -19.37
CA ASN A 67 0.91 13.72 -19.50
C ASN A 67 0.06 14.40 -18.39
N TRP A 68 0.52 15.55 -17.91
CA TRP A 68 -0.16 16.44 -16.97
C TRP A 68 -0.30 17.86 -17.56
N PRO A 69 -1.35 18.64 -17.19
CA PRO A 69 -2.50 18.29 -16.36
C PRO A 69 -3.56 17.45 -17.10
N PRO A 70 -4.55 16.87 -16.38
CA PRO A 70 -5.67 16.17 -17.00
C PRO A 70 -6.53 17.07 -17.92
N SER A 71 -7.20 16.44 -18.89
CA SER A 71 -8.16 17.06 -19.82
C SER A 71 -9.36 17.68 -19.11
N ASP A 72 -9.89 18.78 -19.68
CA ASP A 72 -11.12 19.46 -19.19
C ASP A 72 -12.39 18.59 -19.32
N LEU A 73 -12.31 17.47 -20.05
CA LEU A 73 -13.38 16.47 -20.14
C LEU A 73 -13.42 15.52 -18.92
N ILE A 74 -12.44 15.63 -18.02
CA ILE A 74 -12.41 14.91 -16.75
C ILE A 74 -12.83 15.89 -15.66
N ASP A 75 -13.96 15.62 -15.01
CA ASP A 75 -14.41 16.27 -13.78
C ASP A 75 -13.77 15.54 -12.58
N PRO A 76 -12.74 16.10 -11.92
CA PRO A 76 -11.95 15.39 -10.94
C PRO A 76 -12.38 15.70 -9.49
N LEU A 77 -12.47 14.67 -8.65
CA LEU A 77 -12.42 14.82 -7.19
C LEU A 77 -11.03 14.49 -6.68
N PHE A 78 -10.26 15.50 -6.28
CA PHE A 78 -8.95 15.27 -5.66
C PHE A 78 -9.08 14.89 -4.18
N VAL A 79 -8.80 13.62 -3.89
CA VAL A 79 -8.69 13.04 -2.55
C VAL A 79 -7.52 12.06 -2.53
N ALA A 80 -6.78 11.99 -1.43
CA ALA A 80 -5.59 11.17 -1.31
C ALA A 80 -4.57 11.37 -2.46
N PHE A 81 -4.45 12.61 -2.95
CA PHE A 81 -3.48 13.02 -3.95
C PHE A 81 -2.08 13.07 -3.34
N HIS A 82 -1.13 12.33 -3.91
CA HIS A 82 0.28 12.40 -3.54
C HIS A 82 1.11 12.93 -4.70
N LEU A 83 1.85 14.01 -4.44
CA LEU A 83 2.78 14.62 -5.38
C LEU A 83 4.17 13.98 -5.21
N ASN A 84 4.58 13.20 -6.20
CA ASN A 84 5.87 12.52 -6.20
C ASN A 84 7.04 13.52 -6.28
N SER A 85 8.05 13.32 -5.43
CA SER A 85 9.21 14.21 -5.41
C SER A 85 9.99 14.26 -6.72
N GLY A 86 10.01 13.15 -7.46
CA GLY A 86 10.69 13.06 -8.75
C GLY A 86 10.06 13.89 -9.88
N VAL A 87 8.85 14.42 -9.70
CA VAL A 87 8.14 15.20 -10.72
C VAL A 87 7.63 16.55 -10.22
N LYS A 88 8.21 17.03 -9.10
CA LYS A 88 7.83 18.30 -8.46
C LYS A 88 7.82 19.49 -9.43
N GLU A 89 8.82 19.58 -10.29
CA GLU A 89 8.97 20.72 -11.21
C GLU A 89 7.77 20.87 -12.14
N VAL A 90 7.25 19.75 -12.66
CA VAL A 90 6.09 19.77 -13.56
C VAL A 90 4.79 19.94 -12.77
N LEU A 91 4.61 19.19 -11.68
CA LEU A 91 3.37 19.25 -10.88
C LEU A 91 3.23 20.55 -10.07
N LEU A 92 4.29 21.34 -9.92
CA LEU A 92 4.25 22.68 -9.31
C LEU A 92 4.48 23.81 -10.32
N SER A 93 4.50 23.51 -11.63
CA SER A 93 4.54 24.52 -12.68
C SER A 93 3.31 25.44 -12.64
N SER A 94 3.41 26.64 -13.21
CA SER A 94 2.29 27.60 -13.25
C SER A 94 1.03 27.01 -13.89
N GLN A 95 1.18 26.17 -14.93
CA GLN A 95 0.06 25.49 -15.59
C GLN A 95 -0.60 24.47 -14.64
N SER A 96 0.20 23.65 -13.96
CA SER A 96 -0.32 22.68 -12.98
C SER A 96 -1.02 23.36 -11.81
N ILE A 97 -0.42 24.42 -11.26
CA ILE A 97 -0.99 25.18 -10.15
C ILE A 97 -2.31 25.84 -10.56
N ALA A 98 -2.39 26.40 -11.78
CA ALA A 98 -3.65 26.95 -12.29
C ALA A 98 -4.75 25.88 -12.38
N TYR A 99 -4.41 24.68 -12.89
CA TYR A 99 -5.33 23.55 -12.96
C TYR A 99 -5.77 23.07 -11.57
N LEU A 100 -4.84 22.89 -10.62
CA LEU A 100 -5.19 22.46 -9.27
C LEU A 100 -6.06 23.50 -8.55
N LYS A 101 -5.83 24.81 -8.79
CA LYS A 101 -6.67 25.88 -8.24
C LYS A 101 -8.10 25.86 -8.78
N SER A 102 -8.33 25.47 -10.04
CA SER A 102 -9.69 25.36 -10.58
C SER A 102 -10.50 24.19 -9.99
N HIS A 103 -9.84 23.26 -9.29
CA HIS A 103 -10.46 22.09 -8.67
C HIS A 103 -10.26 22.02 -7.15
N GLN A 104 -9.88 23.12 -6.52
CA GLN A 104 -9.67 23.19 -5.07
C GLN A 104 -10.99 23.07 -4.28
N PRO A 105 -10.98 22.61 -3.02
CA PRO A 105 -9.80 22.24 -2.24
C PRO A 105 -9.25 20.86 -2.62
N ILE A 106 -7.92 20.73 -2.65
CA ILE A 106 -7.21 19.49 -3.01
C ILE A 106 -6.99 18.61 -1.78
N GLY A 107 -7.56 17.41 -1.76
CA GLY A 107 -7.33 16.42 -0.70
C GLY A 107 -5.99 15.71 -0.88
N CYS A 108 -5.03 16.00 -0.02
CA CYS A 108 -3.68 15.43 -0.05
C CYS A 108 -3.60 14.12 0.73
N ARG A 109 -2.75 13.20 0.26
CA ARG A 109 -2.50 11.91 0.90
C ARG A 109 -1.68 12.00 2.17
N ASP A 110 -0.70 12.89 2.14
CA ASP A 110 0.35 13.05 3.13
C ASP A 110 0.62 14.53 3.40
N LEU A 111 1.21 14.81 4.55
CA LEU A 111 1.47 16.17 5.00
C LEU A 111 2.51 16.90 4.14
N ASN A 112 3.40 16.18 3.45
CA ASN A 112 4.38 16.81 2.57
C ASN A 112 3.72 17.33 1.29
N THR A 113 2.83 16.56 0.67
CA THR A 113 2.02 17.03 -0.47
C THR A 113 1.17 18.23 -0.07
N LEU A 114 0.53 18.18 1.11
CA LEU A 114 -0.22 19.31 1.66
C LEU A 114 0.63 20.57 1.77
N TYR A 115 1.82 20.45 2.38
CA TYR A 115 2.75 21.58 2.53
C TYR A 115 3.17 22.15 1.17
N LEU A 116 3.54 21.29 0.21
CA LEU A 116 3.98 21.72 -1.11
C LEU A 116 2.88 22.47 -1.87
N LEU A 117 1.64 21.98 -1.84
CA LEU A 117 0.51 22.64 -2.51
C LEU A 117 0.14 23.96 -1.82
N SER A 118 0.03 23.95 -0.50
CA SER A 118 -0.30 25.15 0.29
C SER A 118 0.74 26.27 0.09
N LYS A 119 2.03 25.90 0.06
CA LYS A 119 3.14 26.84 -0.19
C LYS A 119 3.06 27.49 -1.58
N ASN A 120 2.46 26.82 -2.56
CA ASN A 120 2.23 27.35 -3.90
C ASN A 120 0.83 27.97 -4.06
N GLY A 121 0.14 28.22 -2.94
CA GLY A 121 -1.13 28.94 -2.89
C GLY A 121 -2.34 28.15 -3.37
N VAL A 122 -2.27 26.82 -3.43
CA VAL A 122 -3.41 25.94 -3.70
C VAL A 122 -4.10 25.62 -2.37
N ASP A 123 -5.42 25.83 -2.27
CA ASP A 123 -6.17 25.40 -1.09
C ASP A 123 -6.19 23.86 -1.03
N ALA A 124 -5.71 23.32 0.09
CA ALA A 124 -5.45 21.90 0.24
C ALA A 124 -5.66 21.47 1.70
N TYR A 125 -6.00 20.20 1.89
CA TYR A 125 -6.21 19.61 3.22
C TYR A 125 -5.65 18.18 3.28
N PHE A 126 -5.36 17.69 4.49
CA PHE A 126 -4.96 16.31 4.67
C PHE A 126 -6.19 15.40 4.66
N SER A 127 -6.23 14.46 3.71
CA SER A 127 -7.36 13.55 3.49
C SER A 127 -7.02 12.09 3.80
N GLY A 128 -5.74 11.74 3.96
CA GLY A 128 -5.31 10.35 4.15
C GLY A 128 -5.40 9.53 2.87
N CYS A 129 -5.89 8.28 2.94
CA CYS A 129 -6.01 7.42 1.76
C CYS A 129 -7.43 6.90 1.59
N MET A 130 -7.94 6.94 0.35
CA MET A 130 -9.25 6.37 -0.01
C MET A 130 -9.46 4.94 0.48
N THR A 131 -8.40 4.14 0.58
CA THR A 131 -8.49 2.75 1.05
C THR A 131 -8.97 2.60 2.50
N LEU A 132 -8.91 3.66 3.32
CA LEU A 132 -9.52 3.68 4.66
C LEU A 132 -11.04 3.54 4.61
N THR A 133 -11.67 3.79 3.46
CA THR A 133 -13.13 3.72 3.29
C THR A 133 -13.63 2.32 2.91
N LEU A 134 -12.75 1.35 2.68
CA LEU A 134 -13.12 0.00 2.20
C LEU A 134 -14.06 -0.75 3.16
N GLY A 135 -14.10 -0.36 4.45
CA GLY A 135 -15.06 -0.91 5.41
C GLY A 135 -16.52 -0.70 5.02
N GLU A 136 -16.84 0.33 4.23
CA GLU A 136 -18.22 0.64 3.80
C GLU A 136 -18.89 -0.56 3.12
N LYS A 137 -18.17 -1.22 2.19
CA LYS A 137 -18.68 -2.36 1.43
C LYS A 137 -18.08 -3.69 1.87
N TYR A 138 -16.86 -3.69 2.37
CA TYR A 138 -16.06 -4.91 2.54
C TYR A 138 -15.79 -5.28 3.99
N HIS A 139 -16.30 -4.53 4.96
CA HIS A 139 -16.22 -4.93 6.36
C HIS A 139 -16.83 -6.33 6.59
N SER A 140 -16.24 -7.10 7.50
CA SER A 140 -16.74 -8.41 7.89
C SER A 140 -16.59 -8.62 9.38
N GLU A 141 -17.70 -8.89 10.06
CA GLU A 141 -17.75 -9.32 11.47
C GLU A 141 -17.21 -10.75 11.63
N GLU A 142 -17.37 -11.58 10.60
CA GLU A 142 -16.85 -12.94 10.57
C GLU A 142 -15.33 -12.91 10.37
N LYS A 143 -14.57 -13.27 11.40
CA LYS A 143 -13.12 -13.46 11.32
C LYS A 143 -12.78 -14.95 11.25
N GLU A 144 -12.04 -15.33 10.22
CA GLU A 144 -11.47 -16.66 10.08
C GLU A 144 -10.24 -16.81 10.99
N ASP A 145 -9.88 -18.04 11.37
CA ASP A 145 -8.61 -18.31 12.08
C ASP A 145 -7.40 -18.29 11.12
N LYS A 146 -7.30 -17.24 10.30
CA LYS A 146 -6.23 -17.04 9.31
C LYS A 146 -5.47 -15.76 9.58
N THR A 147 -4.16 -15.83 9.39
CA THR A 147 -3.25 -14.69 9.50
C THR A 147 -2.46 -14.54 8.21
N TYR A 148 -2.08 -13.30 7.90
CA TYR A 148 -1.41 -12.98 6.64
C TYR A 148 -0.14 -12.18 6.88
N ILE A 149 0.92 -12.55 6.16
CA ILE A 149 2.17 -11.77 6.09
C ILE A 149 2.32 -11.28 4.65
N VAL A 150 2.09 -9.99 4.43
CA VAL A 150 1.99 -9.39 3.09
C VAL A 150 3.23 -8.54 2.82
N ASP A 151 4.05 -8.96 1.85
CA ASP A 151 5.36 -8.36 1.53
C ASP A 151 6.20 -8.08 2.80
N PRO A 152 6.62 -9.12 3.54
CA PRO A 152 7.49 -8.93 4.68
C PRO A 152 8.83 -8.32 4.24
N ILE A 153 9.41 -7.47 5.10
CA ILE A 153 10.70 -6.84 4.86
C ILE A 153 11.78 -7.40 5.78
N PHE A 154 12.98 -7.59 5.23
CA PHE A 154 14.17 -7.95 5.98
C PHE A 154 15.40 -7.34 5.28
N ASN A 155 16.05 -6.37 5.93
CA ASN A 155 17.20 -5.62 5.39
C ASN A 155 18.53 -6.03 6.03
N GLY A 156 18.62 -7.22 6.62
CA GLY A 156 19.88 -7.74 7.16
C GLY A 156 20.91 -8.03 6.05
N THR A 157 22.16 -7.62 6.28
CA THR A 157 23.29 -7.90 5.40
C THR A 157 24.00 -9.19 5.81
N LEU A 158 24.59 -9.89 4.84
CA LEU A 158 25.34 -11.14 5.09
C LEU A 158 26.80 -10.84 5.42
N ASN A 159 27.04 -10.20 6.57
CA ASN A 159 28.38 -10.10 7.14
C ASN A 159 28.77 -11.39 7.87
N PHE A 160 30.05 -11.54 8.26
CA PHE A 160 30.57 -12.75 8.88
C PHE A 160 29.75 -13.22 10.10
N ASN A 161 29.41 -12.30 11.00
CA ASN A 161 28.61 -12.61 12.19
C ASN A 161 27.18 -13.04 11.83
N ALA A 162 26.55 -12.37 10.86
CA ALA A 162 25.23 -12.73 10.37
C ALA A 162 25.23 -14.12 9.71
N ILE A 163 26.27 -14.46 8.95
CA ILE A 163 26.43 -15.79 8.36
C ILE A 163 26.54 -16.85 9.45
N LEU A 164 27.38 -16.63 10.47
CA LEU A 164 27.51 -17.57 11.59
C LEU A 164 26.16 -17.79 12.29
N GLN A 165 25.43 -16.70 12.57
CA GLN A 165 24.09 -16.77 13.17
C GLN A 165 23.08 -17.50 12.29
N ALA A 166 23.12 -17.27 10.97
CA ALA A 166 22.26 -17.93 10.00
C ALA A 166 22.52 -19.44 9.98
N VAL A 167 23.80 -19.85 9.94
CA VAL A 167 24.20 -21.27 9.97
C VAL A 167 23.76 -21.93 11.27
N CYS A 168 24.00 -21.31 12.42
CA CYS A 168 23.52 -21.84 13.71
C CYS A 168 22.00 -21.98 13.75
N THR A 169 21.26 -21.03 13.17
CA THR A 169 19.79 -21.09 13.09
C THR A 169 19.34 -22.22 12.17
N ALA A 170 20.00 -22.42 11.04
CA ALA A 170 19.69 -23.47 10.09
C ALA A 170 19.92 -24.88 10.66
N ILE A 171 20.96 -25.06 11.46
CA ILE A 171 21.24 -26.33 12.16
C ILE A 171 20.16 -26.62 13.21
N LYS A 172 19.70 -25.59 13.93
CA LYS A 172 18.69 -25.74 15.00
C LYS A 172 17.27 -25.93 14.48
N HIS A 173 16.94 -25.34 13.32
CA HIS A 173 15.57 -25.28 12.79
C HIS A 173 15.46 -25.73 11.32
N PRO A 174 15.98 -26.91 10.93
CA PRO A 174 16.07 -27.31 9.53
C PRO A 174 14.69 -27.45 8.86
N LEU A 175 13.70 -28.00 9.56
CA LEU A 175 12.35 -28.19 9.03
C LEU A 175 11.61 -26.85 8.82
N ASP A 176 11.82 -25.88 9.72
CA ASP A 176 11.21 -24.55 9.59
C ASP A 176 11.79 -23.80 8.41
N LEU A 177 13.12 -23.88 8.22
CA LEU A 177 13.75 -23.28 7.06
C LEU A 177 13.36 -23.94 5.75
N LEU A 178 13.19 -25.28 5.73
CA LEU A 178 12.72 -25.98 4.55
C LEU A 178 11.32 -25.47 4.16
N LYS A 179 10.41 -25.37 5.14
CA LYS A 179 9.05 -24.85 4.91
C LYS A 179 9.09 -23.41 4.39
N LEU A 180 9.81 -22.50 5.08
CA LEU A 180 9.88 -21.09 4.68
C LEU A 180 10.55 -20.89 3.31
N CYS A 181 11.60 -21.64 3.00
CA CYS A 181 12.24 -21.58 1.68
C CYS A 181 11.32 -22.02 0.53
N GLY A 182 10.34 -22.88 0.84
CA GLY A 182 9.30 -23.34 -0.10
C GLY A 182 8.19 -22.32 -0.36
N ILE A 183 8.05 -21.28 0.46
CA ILE A 183 7.04 -20.23 0.27
C ILE A 183 7.48 -19.31 -0.87
N THR A 184 6.80 -19.38 -2.01
CA THR A 184 7.17 -18.63 -3.22
C THR A 184 6.98 -17.11 -3.09
N GLN A 185 6.05 -16.69 -2.23
CA GLN A 185 5.76 -15.30 -1.89
C GLN A 185 6.78 -14.69 -0.91
N LEU A 186 7.58 -15.50 -0.20
CA LEU A 186 8.61 -15.02 0.72
C LEU A 186 9.91 -14.70 -0.05
N ARG A 187 9.98 -13.48 -0.58
CA ARG A 187 11.10 -13.02 -1.43
C ARG A 187 12.13 -12.21 -0.64
N LEU A 188 13.01 -12.91 0.09
CA LEU A 188 14.07 -12.28 0.91
C LEU A 188 15.39 -12.05 0.15
N HIS A 189 15.58 -12.72 -0.99
CA HIS A 189 16.76 -12.60 -1.84
C HIS A 189 16.34 -12.50 -3.31
N TYR A 190 16.84 -11.47 -3.99
CA TYR A 190 16.70 -11.31 -5.43
C TYR A 190 17.94 -11.91 -6.11
N GLY A 191 17.73 -12.96 -6.90
CA GLY A 191 18.81 -13.66 -7.61
C GLY A 191 18.70 -15.18 -7.52
N ARG A 192 19.60 -15.86 -8.24
CA ARG A 192 19.66 -17.34 -8.30
C ARG A 192 20.51 -17.97 -7.19
N ASN A 193 21.09 -17.17 -6.29
CA ASN A 193 21.97 -17.68 -5.24
C ASN A 193 21.17 -18.33 -4.10
N ILE A 194 21.04 -19.66 -4.19
CA ILE A 194 20.28 -20.48 -3.23
C ILE A 194 20.87 -20.39 -1.82
N VAL A 195 22.20 -20.36 -1.69
CA VAL A 195 22.87 -20.23 -0.39
C VAL A 195 22.48 -18.92 0.28
N SER A 196 22.54 -17.81 -0.46
CA SER A 196 22.11 -16.50 0.04
C SER A 196 20.64 -16.48 0.42
N LYS A 197 19.77 -17.15 -0.36
CA LYS A 197 18.35 -17.33 -0.02
C LYS A 197 18.20 -18.05 1.33
N ILE A 198 18.85 -19.19 1.51
CA ILE A 198 18.77 -19.98 2.76
C ILE A 198 19.28 -19.18 3.96
N LEU A 199 20.45 -18.54 3.84
CA LEU A 199 21.02 -17.74 4.92
C LEU A 199 20.12 -16.56 5.32
N LYS A 200 19.55 -15.86 4.34
CA LYS A 200 18.59 -14.77 4.61
C LYS A 200 17.29 -15.29 5.21
N THR A 201 16.77 -16.43 4.77
CA THR A 201 15.60 -17.07 5.39
C THR A 201 15.88 -17.47 6.83
N ALA A 202 17.07 -17.95 7.14
CA ALA A 202 17.47 -18.28 8.50
C ALA A 202 17.49 -17.05 9.42
N LEU A 203 18.07 -15.94 8.94
CA LEU A 203 18.07 -14.68 9.68
C LEU A 203 16.67 -14.08 9.83
N TYR A 204 15.86 -14.13 8.76
CA TYR A 204 14.45 -13.76 8.80
C TYR A 204 13.71 -14.55 9.87
N TYR A 205 13.81 -15.89 9.85
CA TYR A 205 13.14 -16.74 10.82
C TYR A 205 13.58 -16.40 12.25
N LYS A 206 14.89 -16.24 12.47
CA LYS A 206 15.45 -15.86 13.77
C LYS A 206 14.87 -14.55 14.28
N GLU A 207 14.88 -13.49 13.46
CA GLU A 207 14.49 -12.15 13.91
C GLU A 207 12.97 -11.99 13.97
N TYR A 208 12.23 -12.55 13.01
CA TYR A 208 10.77 -12.56 13.06
C TYR A 208 10.25 -13.40 14.22
N SER A 209 10.85 -14.55 14.54
CA SER A 209 10.38 -15.41 15.64
C SER A 209 10.65 -14.82 17.05
N LYS A 210 11.48 -13.78 17.15
CA LYS A 210 11.63 -12.99 18.40
C LYS A 210 10.46 -12.05 18.62
N VAL A 211 9.94 -11.46 17.54
CA VAL A 211 8.90 -10.42 17.61
C VAL A 211 7.51 -11.00 17.42
N PHE A 212 7.36 -12.00 16.55
CA PHE A 212 6.12 -12.68 16.23
C PHE A 212 6.23 -14.15 16.63
N GLY A 213 5.18 -14.69 17.23
CA GLY A 213 5.14 -16.07 17.69
C GLY A 213 5.36 -17.02 16.52
N ARG A 214 6.04 -18.14 16.77
CA ARG A 214 6.37 -19.13 15.73
C ARG A 214 5.15 -19.53 14.89
N LYS A 215 3.96 -19.66 15.50
CA LYS A 215 2.72 -19.97 14.77
C LYS A 215 2.42 -18.92 13.69
N LEU A 216 2.53 -17.63 13.99
CA LEU A 216 2.36 -16.57 12.99
C LEU A 216 3.37 -16.71 11.85
N VAL A 217 4.67 -16.82 12.18
CA VAL A 217 5.73 -16.90 11.16
C VAL A 217 5.58 -18.14 10.26
N MET A 218 5.17 -19.27 10.84
CA MET A 218 5.17 -20.56 10.14
C MET A 218 3.83 -20.92 9.49
N GLU A 219 2.72 -20.36 9.94
CA GLU A 219 1.37 -20.74 9.50
C GLU A 219 0.59 -19.60 8.83
N SER A 220 1.10 -18.35 8.85
CA SER A 220 0.49 -17.28 8.07
C SER A 220 0.53 -17.57 6.58
N THR A 221 -0.50 -17.12 5.88
CA THR A 221 -0.48 -17.09 4.42
C THR A 221 0.37 -15.91 3.95
N TYR A 222 1.40 -16.18 3.15
CA TYR A 222 2.25 -15.15 2.58
C TYR A 222 1.68 -14.63 1.27
N VAL A 223 1.64 -13.31 1.13
CA VAL A 223 1.06 -12.62 -0.03
C VAL A 223 2.05 -11.56 -0.52
N THR A 224 2.10 -11.32 -1.83
CA THR A 224 2.86 -10.22 -2.44
C THR A 224 1.89 -9.31 -3.16
N GLN A 225 1.89 -8.01 -2.90
CA GLN A 225 1.07 -7.04 -3.65
C GLN A 225 1.78 -6.49 -4.90
N GLU A 226 3.07 -6.72 -5.05
CA GLU A 226 3.83 -6.25 -6.20
C GLU A 226 4.59 -7.41 -6.84
N SER A 227 4.22 -7.77 -8.06
CA SER A 227 4.81 -8.91 -8.75
C SER A 227 4.49 -8.92 -10.23
N MET A 228 5.38 -9.50 -11.03
CA MET A 228 5.14 -9.76 -12.45
C MET A 228 3.93 -10.69 -12.68
N CYS A 229 3.56 -11.51 -11.69
CA CYS A 229 2.40 -12.39 -11.80
C CYS A 229 1.10 -11.63 -12.08
N TYR A 230 0.95 -10.42 -11.52
CA TYR A 230 -0.24 -9.60 -11.75
C TYR A 230 -0.33 -9.11 -13.20
N LYS A 231 0.81 -8.86 -13.85
CA LYS A 231 0.89 -8.51 -15.28
C LYS A 231 0.65 -9.72 -16.17
N THR A 232 1.11 -10.90 -15.77
CA THR A 232 0.99 -12.12 -16.57
C THR A 232 -0.39 -12.77 -16.47
N LEU A 233 -1.00 -12.76 -15.29
CA LEU A 233 -2.28 -13.45 -15.02
C LEU A 233 -3.50 -12.57 -15.27
N PHE A 234 -3.39 -11.26 -15.05
CA PHE A 234 -4.50 -10.30 -15.23
C PHE A 234 -4.14 -9.31 -16.33
N LYS A 235 -4.77 -9.47 -17.49
CA LYS A 235 -4.47 -8.73 -18.72
C LYS A 235 -5.19 -7.39 -18.76
N THR A 236 -6.38 -7.31 -18.17
CA THR A 236 -7.21 -6.11 -18.17
C THR A 236 -7.22 -5.42 -16.80
N ASP A 237 -7.60 -4.14 -16.79
CA ASP A 237 -7.80 -3.39 -15.55
C ASP A 237 -8.96 -3.94 -14.71
N ALA A 238 -10.00 -4.46 -15.35
CA ALA A 238 -11.13 -5.11 -14.68
C ALA A 238 -10.71 -6.40 -13.96
N GLU A 239 -9.86 -7.23 -14.59
CA GLU A 239 -9.31 -8.43 -13.95
C GLU A 239 -8.42 -8.07 -12.75
N ARG A 240 -7.59 -7.02 -12.86
CA ARG A 240 -6.76 -6.54 -11.75
C ARG A 240 -7.61 -5.95 -10.62
N LEU A 241 -8.67 -5.23 -10.94
CA LEU A 241 -9.64 -4.74 -9.96
C LEU A 241 -10.32 -5.90 -9.22
N SER A 242 -10.69 -6.96 -9.94
CA SER A 242 -11.30 -8.17 -9.36
C SER A 242 -10.33 -8.91 -8.43
N GLU A 243 -9.05 -9.00 -8.79
CA GLU A 243 -8.02 -9.57 -7.92
C GLU A 243 -7.76 -8.70 -6.68
N ALA A 244 -7.77 -7.36 -6.83
CA ALA A 244 -7.70 -6.46 -5.70
C ALA A 244 -8.88 -6.67 -4.74
N GLU A 245 -10.09 -6.86 -5.27
CA GLU A 245 -11.28 -7.18 -4.48
C GLU A 245 -11.16 -8.52 -3.74
N ARG A 246 -10.63 -9.55 -4.40
CA ARG A 246 -10.36 -10.85 -3.77
C ARG A 246 -9.41 -10.70 -2.57
N LEU A 247 -8.35 -9.92 -2.70
CA LEU A 247 -7.41 -9.64 -1.62
C LEU A 247 -8.06 -8.86 -0.47
N VAL A 248 -8.86 -7.83 -0.78
CA VAL A 248 -9.58 -7.05 0.23
C VAL A 248 -10.57 -7.90 1.03
N LYS A 249 -11.37 -8.76 0.35
CA LYS A 249 -12.28 -9.70 1.01
C LYS A 249 -11.53 -10.70 1.91
N MET A 250 -10.35 -11.14 1.47
CA MET A 250 -9.47 -12.01 2.26
C MET A 250 -8.93 -11.29 3.50
N TYR A 251 -8.51 -10.03 3.38
CA TYR A 251 -8.05 -9.23 4.52
C TYR A 251 -9.18 -8.88 5.49
N ALA A 252 -10.40 -8.66 5.01
CA ALA A 252 -11.56 -8.35 5.85
C ALA A 252 -11.86 -9.45 6.88
N LYS A 253 -11.64 -10.72 6.50
CA LYS A 253 -11.84 -11.89 7.38
C LYS A 253 -10.60 -12.30 8.17
N ALA A 254 -9.47 -11.62 8.00
CA ALA A 254 -8.24 -12.00 8.66
C ALA A 254 -8.29 -11.74 10.17
N ARG A 255 -7.59 -12.59 10.92
CA ARG A 255 -7.37 -12.41 12.35
C ARG A 255 -6.25 -11.42 12.66
N LEU A 256 -5.23 -11.38 11.82
CA LEU A 256 -4.11 -10.44 11.89
C LEU A 256 -3.43 -10.35 10.52
N VAL A 257 -3.06 -9.13 10.14
CA VAL A 257 -2.23 -8.85 8.96
C VAL A 257 -0.92 -8.19 9.41
N ILE A 258 0.20 -8.66 8.91
CA ILE A 258 1.53 -8.05 9.09
C ILE A 258 2.03 -7.64 7.72
N THR A 259 2.32 -6.36 7.50
CA THR A 259 2.68 -5.90 6.15
C THR A 259 3.58 -4.68 6.13
N SER A 260 4.41 -4.56 5.08
CA SER A 260 5.15 -3.33 4.76
C SER A 260 4.42 -2.43 3.74
N ARG A 261 3.25 -2.84 3.24
CA ARG A 261 2.53 -2.12 2.17
C ARG A 261 1.44 -1.25 2.76
N ILE A 262 1.52 0.05 2.49
CA ILE A 262 0.50 1.02 2.92
C ILE A 262 -0.89 0.67 2.34
N HIS A 263 -0.96 0.19 1.09
CA HIS A 263 -2.19 -0.27 0.42
C HIS A 263 -2.57 -1.71 0.76
N CYS A 264 -2.01 -2.24 1.85
CA CYS A 264 -2.53 -3.38 2.59
C CYS A 264 -2.92 -2.92 4.00
N ALA A 265 -2.07 -2.13 4.66
CA ALA A 265 -2.28 -1.67 6.02
C ALA A 265 -3.48 -0.72 6.20
N LEU A 266 -3.61 0.31 5.36
CA LEU A 266 -4.74 1.26 5.41
C LEU A 266 -6.09 0.57 5.10
N PRO A 267 -6.20 -0.29 4.08
CA PRO A 267 -7.37 -1.15 3.94
C PRO A 267 -7.70 -1.93 5.21
N CYS A 268 -6.72 -2.58 5.86
CA CYS A 268 -6.98 -3.34 7.07
C CYS A 268 -7.53 -2.47 8.22
N LEU A 269 -7.05 -1.23 8.37
CA LEU A 269 -7.65 -0.28 9.31
C LEU A 269 -9.12 -0.01 8.97
N GLY A 270 -9.43 0.33 7.72
CA GLY A 270 -10.79 0.59 7.26
C GLY A 270 -11.73 -0.62 7.37
N LEU A 271 -11.20 -1.84 7.20
CA LEU A 271 -11.90 -3.11 7.37
C LEU A 271 -12.00 -3.58 8.83
N GLU A 272 -11.43 -2.81 9.76
CA GLU A 272 -11.32 -3.16 11.18
C GLU A 272 -10.61 -4.50 11.43
N THR A 273 -9.72 -4.88 10.52
CA THR A 273 -8.84 -6.04 10.65
C THR A 273 -7.57 -5.64 11.40
N PRO A 274 -7.19 -6.35 12.47
CA PRO A 274 -5.95 -6.07 13.18
C PRO A 274 -4.74 -6.06 12.26
N VAL A 275 -3.93 -5.01 12.32
CA VAL A 275 -2.77 -4.86 11.43
C VAL A 275 -1.54 -4.28 12.14
N ILE A 276 -0.38 -4.83 11.78
CA ILE A 276 0.94 -4.35 12.19
C ILE A 276 1.71 -3.93 10.95
N TYR A 277 2.15 -2.67 10.93
CA TYR A 277 2.92 -2.11 9.83
C TYR A 277 4.42 -2.32 10.05
N LEU A 278 5.11 -2.86 9.04
CA LEU A 278 6.55 -3.02 9.01
C LEU A 278 7.18 -1.83 8.31
N GLU A 279 7.89 -1.00 9.07
CA GLU A 279 8.56 0.20 8.57
C GLU A 279 10.04 -0.09 8.33
N LYS A 280 10.53 0.15 7.12
CA LYS A 280 11.97 0.01 6.82
C LYS A 280 12.69 1.28 7.28
N GLY A 281 13.55 1.19 8.29
CA GLY A 281 14.17 2.39 8.89
C GLY A 281 15.12 3.17 7.97
N SER A 282 15.66 2.52 6.93
CA SER A 282 16.56 3.12 5.93
C SER A 282 15.82 3.63 4.69
N ASP A 283 14.55 4.00 4.82
CA ASP A 283 13.76 4.41 3.67
C ASP A 283 14.28 5.72 3.05
N ILE A 284 14.34 5.72 1.71
CA ILE A 284 14.65 6.87 0.87
C ILE A 284 13.64 7.99 1.20
N GLU A 285 14.06 9.25 1.10
CA GLU A 285 13.24 10.43 1.34
C GLU A 285 11.82 10.33 0.74
N GLU A 286 11.72 9.76 -0.47
CA GLU A 286 10.47 9.45 -1.17
C GLU A 286 9.45 8.61 -0.37
N SER A 287 9.89 7.58 0.34
CA SER A 287 9.01 6.71 1.14
C SER A 287 8.60 7.40 2.46
N LYS A 288 9.52 8.15 3.07
CA LYS A 288 9.25 8.93 4.28
C LYS A 288 8.24 10.04 4.04
N CYS A 289 8.34 10.76 2.91
CA CYS A 289 7.38 11.80 2.54
C CYS A 289 5.95 11.24 2.41
N ARG A 290 5.78 10.05 1.81
CA ARG A 290 4.47 9.41 1.58
C ARG A 290 3.76 8.96 2.86
N LEU A 291 4.50 8.80 3.96
CA LEU A 291 3.97 8.30 5.23
C LEU A 291 3.69 9.42 6.24
N ALA A 292 4.08 10.66 5.97
CA ALA A 292 3.84 11.79 6.88
C ALA A 292 2.34 11.98 7.13
N GLY A 293 1.92 11.93 8.40
CA GLY A 293 0.53 11.93 8.85
C GLY A 293 -0.14 10.55 8.83
N LEU A 294 0.20 9.66 7.89
CA LEU A 294 -0.34 8.31 7.81
C LEU A 294 0.31 7.34 8.80
N ARG A 295 1.60 7.51 9.08
CA ARG A 295 2.38 6.63 9.97
C ARG A 295 1.75 6.51 11.37
N GLU A 296 1.17 7.60 11.86
CA GLU A 296 0.57 7.70 13.19
C GLU A 296 -0.64 6.78 13.36
N LEU A 297 -1.28 6.38 12.25
CA LEU A 297 -2.44 5.49 12.23
C LEU A 297 -2.08 4.02 12.55
N PHE A 298 -0.81 3.64 12.44
CA PHE A 298 -0.38 2.24 12.57
C PHE A 298 0.26 1.91 13.91
N ASN A 299 0.19 0.63 14.28
CA ASN A 299 1.14 0.00 15.19
C ASN A 299 2.36 -0.41 14.37
N VAL A 300 3.52 0.21 14.63
CA VAL A 300 4.71 0.09 13.78
C VAL A 300 5.75 -0.83 14.41
N VAL A 301 6.27 -1.77 13.64
CA VAL A 301 7.52 -2.49 13.92
C VAL A 301 8.56 -1.98 12.93
N SER A 302 9.61 -1.32 13.41
CA SER A 302 10.71 -0.86 12.56
C SER A 302 11.65 -2.01 12.24
N VAL A 303 12.18 -2.02 11.02
CA VAL A 303 13.13 -3.01 10.51
C VAL A 303 14.41 -2.30 10.09
N GLU A 304 15.45 -2.44 10.91
CA GLU A 304 16.72 -1.74 10.77
C GLU A 304 17.87 -2.74 10.83
N ASN A 305 18.66 -2.84 9.76
CA ASN A 305 19.80 -3.75 9.66
C ASN A 305 19.49 -5.21 10.04
N GLY A 306 18.28 -5.68 9.70
CA GLY A 306 17.80 -7.02 10.02
C GLY A 306 17.15 -7.16 11.39
N VAL A 307 17.16 -6.13 12.23
CA VAL A 307 16.54 -6.16 13.57
C VAL A 307 15.13 -5.60 13.49
N LEU A 308 14.17 -6.34 14.04
CA LEU A 308 12.79 -5.89 14.20
C LEU A 308 12.60 -5.30 15.60
N SER A 309 11.99 -4.12 15.68
CA SER A 309 11.75 -3.42 16.96
C SER A 309 10.34 -2.81 16.96
N PRO A 310 9.41 -3.33 17.79
CA PRO A 310 8.12 -2.67 18.02
C PRO A 310 8.33 -1.24 18.53
N ARG A 311 7.57 -0.29 17.96
CA ARG A 311 7.54 1.12 18.35
C ARG A 311 6.27 1.47 19.14
N PHE A 312 5.76 0.49 19.88
CA PHE A 312 4.58 0.56 20.72
C PHE A 312 4.74 -0.45 21.87
N ASP A 313 4.04 -0.23 22.98
CA ASP A 313 4.08 -1.13 24.13
C ASP A 313 3.44 -2.48 23.79
N THR A 314 4.17 -3.56 23.98
CA THR A 314 3.70 -4.91 23.66
C THR A 314 4.46 -5.97 24.45
N VAL A 315 3.79 -7.11 24.69
CA VAL A 315 4.44 -8.33 25.17
C VAL A 315 4.98 -9.10 23.96
N LEU A 316 6.23 -9.56 24.04
CA LEU A 316 6.86 -10.38 23.01
C LEU A 316 6.92 -11.87 23.41
N PRO A 317 6.73 -12.80 22.46
CA PRO A 317 6.38 -12.54 21.07
C PRO A 317 4.89 -12.15 20.90
N ILE A 318 4.60 -11.37 19.85
CA ILE A 318 3.23 -11.04 19.41
C ILE A 318 2.60 -12.28 18.77
N THR A 319 1.38 -12.58 19.12
CA THR A 319 0.60 -13.75 18.72
C THR A 319 -0.81 -13.30 18.31
N VAL A 320 -1.63 -14.25 17.87
CA VAL A 320 -3.04 -14.02 17.55
C VAL A 320 -3.85 -13.52 18.75
N THR A 321 -3.44 -13.81 19.98
CA THR A 321 -4.23 -13.48 21.17
C THR A 321 -3.73 -12.25 21.94
N ASN A 322 -2.55 -11.73 21.62
CA ASN A 322 -1.96 -10.54 22.27
C ASN A 322 -1.47 -9.48 21.27
N HIS A 323 -1.95 -9.50 20.01
CA HIS A 323 -1.66 -8.42 19.07
C HIS A 323 -2.28 -7.09 19.57
N PRO A 324 -1.69 -5.94 19.25
CA PRO A 324 -2.26 -4.65 19.62
C PRO A 324 -3.59 -4.42 18.91
N SER A 325 -4.48 -3.65 19.53
CA SER A 325 -5.66 -3.11 18.87
C SER A 325 -5.27 -2.02 17.86
N ASN A 326 -6.03 -1.89 16.78
CA ASN A 326 -5.85 -0.79 15.84
C ASN A 326 -6.14 0.55 16.53
N LYS A 327 -5.34 1.58 16.23
CA LYS A 327 -5.62 2.95 16.66
C LYS A 327 -6.92 3.44 16.03
N SER A 328 -7.58 4.43 16.62
CA SER A 328 -8.90 4.93 16.14
C SER A 328 -8.85 6.16 15.25
N ALA A 329 -7.71 6.86 15.18
CA ALA A 329 -7.58 8.15 14.47
C ALA A 329 -7.92 8.08 12.97
N TRP A 330 -7.84 6.90 12.34
CA TRP A 330 -8.19 6.70 10.94
C TRP A 330 -9.70 6.86 10.67
N ARG A 331 -10.57 6.67 11.67
CA ARG A 331 -12.03 6.71 11.50
C ARG A 331 -12.50 8.07 11.00
N LYS A 332 -12.01 9.15 11.62
CA LYS A 332 -12.32 10.53 11.23
C LYS A 332 -11.95 10.80 9.76
N LEU A 333 -10.75 10.39 9.34
CA LEU A 333 -10.30 10.53 7.95
C LEU A 333 -11.20 9.73 6.98
N ALA A 334 -11.57 8.50 7.36
CA ALA A 334 -12.46 7.68 6.55
C ALA A 334 -13.86 8.29 6.41
N ASP A 335 -14.42 8.83 7.49
CA ASP A 335 -15.76 9.45 7.49
C ASP A 335 -15.80 10.73 6.64
N GLU A 336 -14.79 11.58 6.76
CA GLU A 336 -14.66 12.79 5.93
C GLU A 336 -14.47 12.44 4.45
N LEU A 337 -13.67 11.41 4.13
CA LEU A 337 -13.50 10.91 2.75
C LEU A 337 -14.81 10.37 2.18
N LYS A 338 -15.54 9.54 2.94
CA LYS A 338 -16.83 8.97 2.52
C LYS A 338 -17.83 10.08 2.19
N GLN A 339 -17.93 11.10 3.06
CA GLN A 339 -18.84 12.22 2.85
C GLN A 339 -18.54 12.96 1.54
N ARG A 340 -17.27 13.33 1.31
CA ARG A 340 -16.85 14.02 0.08
C ARG A 340 -17.11 13.20 -1.18
N CYS A 341 -16.89 11.88 -1.14
CA CYS A 341 -17.14 11.03 -2.29
C CYS A 341 -18.63 10.91 -2.61
N ARG A 342 -19.51 10.90 -1.58
CA ARG A 342 -20.97 10.90 -1.78
C ARG A 342 -21.50 12.22 -2.30
N GLU A 343 -20.90 13.34 -1.91
CA GLU A 343 -21.26 14.68 -2.42
C GLU A 343 -20.79 14.90 -3.86
N PHE A 344 -19.68 14.26 -4.25
CA PHE A 344 -19.12 14.40 -5.58
C PHE A 344 -19.92 13.66 -6.65
N VAL A 345 -20.46 12.48 -6.33
CA VAL A 345 -21.17 11.62 -7.28
C VAL A 345 -22.55 12.20 -7.55
#